data_AF-A0A7X2PQT3-F1
#
_entry.id   AF-A0A7X2PQT3-F1
#
_cell.length_a   1.000
_cell.length_b   1.000
_cell.length_c   1.000
_cell.angle_alpha   90.00
_cell.angle_beta   90.00
_cell.angle_gamma   90.00
#
_symmetry.space_group_name_H-M   'P 1'
#
loop_
_entity.id
_entity.type
_entity.pdbx_description
1 polymer ?
#
loop_
_entity_poly.entity_id
_entity_poly.type
_entity_poly.pdbx_seq_one_letter_code
_entity_poly.pdbx_strand_id
1 'polypeptide(L)'
;MRLLLLLLVAAALAQPPQPKFNDYPATETWNGTNAPVLLRTASERLFKTNLTNAAKEPPDFAGHFNFAGWGCGSNCAAGAIIDLHTGIVYPPPGKSGNESGWDRWIFTLGIVEGNFVDYRKDSRLVIVRSQRWGIRAYIWENDHFRALNAPPPKPQDGSQRRALQRQNHSPRSPRAS
;
A
#
# COMPACT_ATOMS: atom_id res chain seq x y z
N MET A 1 44.78 35.70 27.12
CA MET A 1 43.30 35.71 26.92
C MET A 1 43.01 34.94 25.64
N ARG A 2 42.80 33.62 25.75
CA ARG A 2 42.58 32.71 24.61
C ARG A 2 41.11 32.77 24.22
N LEU A 3 40.79 33.45 23.12
CA LEU A 3 39.46 33.47 22.53
C LEU A 3 39.33 32.23 21.63
N LEU A 4 38.86 31.12 22.21
CA LEU A 4 38.44 29.94 21.45
C LEU A 4 37.04 30.22 20.87
N LEU A 5 37.00 30.61 19.60
CA LEU A 5 35.77 30.64 18.80
C LEU A 5 35.27 29.19 18.59
N LEU A 6 34.19 28.84 19.27
CA LEU A 6 33.44 27.61 19.04
C LEU A 6 32.72 27.72 17.69
N LEU A 7 33.25 27.01 16.68
CA LEU A 7 32.54 26.71 15.44
C LEU A 7 31.36 25.77 15.75
N LEU A 8 30.16 26.35 15.91
CA LEU A 8 28.91 25.60 15.83
C LEU A 8 28.70 25.17 14.36
N VAL A 9 29.19 23.98 14.03
CA VAL A 9 28.81 23.31 12.77
C VAL A 9 27.36 22.89 12.91
N ALA A 10 26.44 23.71 12.40
CA ALA A 10 25.06 23.31 12.19
C ALA A 10 25.05 22.25 11.08
N ALA A 11 25.08 20.97 11.45
CA ALA A 11 24.80 19.88 10.53
C ALA A 11 23.32 19.97 10.16
N ALA A 12 23.01 20.62 9.04
CA ALA A 12 21.70 20.52 8.41
C ALA A 12 21.47 19.04 8.09
N LEU A 13 20.56 18.39 8.82
CA LEU A 13 20.11 17.05 8.49
C LEU A 13 19.37 17.14 7.16
N ALA A 14 20.10 16.99 6.05
CA ALA A 14 19.50 16.85 4.73
C ALA A 14 18.55 15.65 4.80
N GLN A 15 17.25 15.90 4.62
CA GLN A 15 16.30 14.81 4.49
C GLN A 15 16.77 13.95 3.31
N PRO A 16 16.83 12.61 3.46
CA PRO A 16 17.24 11.76 2.36
C PRO A 16 16.35 12.09 1.14
N PRO A 17 16.94 12.25 -0.05
CA PRO A 17 16.21 12.66 -1.24
C PRO A 17 15.03 11.71 -1.48
N GLN A 18 13.89 12.26 -1.92
CA GLN A 18 12.73 11.44 -2.23
C GLN A 18 13.10 10.40 -3.31
N PRO A 19 12.74 9.12 -3.13
CA PRO A 19 13.00 8.08 -4.13
C PRO A 19 12.41 8.47 -5.49
N LYS A 20 13.18 8.29 -6.57
CA LYS A 20 12.71 8.58 -7.93
C LYS A 20 12.31 7.29 -8.62
N PHE A 21 11.27 7.35 -9.45
CA PHE A 21 10.76 6.18 -10.18
C PHE A 21 11.84 5.50 -11.05
N ASN A 22 12.73 6.27 -11.67
CA ASN A 22 13.78 5.74 -12.55
C ASN A 22 14.86 4.95 -11.79
N ASP A 23 14.95 5.10 -10.46
CA ASP A 23 15.88 4.32 -9.63
C ASP A 23 15.34 2.89 -9.37
N TYR A 24 14.07 2.64 -9.67
CA TYR A 24 13.38 1.37 -9.43
C TYR A 24 12.62 0.91 -10.68
N PRO A 25 13.32 0.56 -11.78
CA PRO A 25 12.65 0.17 -13.01
C PRO A 25 11.82 -1.11 -12.81
N ALA A 26 10.74 -1.22 -13.58
CA ALA A 26 10.06 -2.49 -13.81
C ALA A 26 11.05 -3.50 -14.40
N THR A 27 10.96 -4.75 -13.98
CA THR A 27 11.87 -5.82 -14.44
C THR A 27 11.40 -6.48 -15.72
N GLU A 28 10.15 -6.26 -16.11
CA GLU A 28 9.50 -6.95 -17.22
C GLU A 28 8.63 -5.98 -18.01
N THR A 29 8.39 -6.32 -19.28
CA THR A 29 7.46 -5.62 -20.16
C THR A 29 6.35 -6.57 -20.58
N TRP A 30 5.12 -6.08 -20.68
CA TRP A 30 3.95 -6.88 -21.05
C TRP A 30 3.23 -6.35 -22.28
N ASN A 31 2.97 -7.27 -23.20
CA ASN A 31 2.17 -7.08 -24.42
C ASN A 31 1.24 -8.28 -24.70
N GLY A 32 1.07 -9.18 -23.73
CA GLY A 32 0.23 -10.37 -23.84
C GLY A 32 -1.24 -10.13 -23.53
N THR A 33 -2.04 -11.19 -23.59
CA THR A 33 -3.46 -11.16 -23.20
C THR A 33 -3.62 -11.29 -21.69
N ASN A 34 -4.30 -10.32 -21.08
CA ASN A 34 -4.53 -10.33 -19.64
C ASN A 34 -5.32 -11.58 -19.20
N ALA A 35 -4.83 -12.25 -18.16
CA ALA A 35 -5.50 -13.38 -17.53
C ALA A 35 -6.76 -12.92 -16.77
N PRO A 36 -7.81 -13.78 -16.71
CA PRO A 36 -8.97 -13.52 -15.85
C PRO A 36 -8.56 -13.43 -14.37
N VAL A 37 -9.14 -12.49 -13.63
CA VAL A 37 -8.88 -12.34 -12.20
C VAL A 37 -9.32 -13.58 -11.41
N LEU A 38 -8.44 -14.05 -10.52
CA LEU A 38 -8.70 -15.13 -9.59
C LEU A 38 -9.27 -14.59 -8.27
N LEU A 39 -10.56 -14.81 -8.04
CA LEU A 39 -11.27 -14.38 -6.82
C LEU A 39 -11.35 -15.52 -5.79
N ARG A 40 -10.24 -15.76 -5.10
CA ARG A 40 -10.02 -16.84 -4.13
C ARG A 40 -10.71 -16.54 -2.79
N THR A 41 -10.65 -15.31 -2.31
CA THR A 41 -11.14 -14.94 -0.98
C THR A 41 -12.51 -14.26 -1.00
N ALA A 42 -13.20 -14.28 0.15
CA ALA A 42 -14.48 -13.57 0.29
C ALA A 42 -14.31 -12.05 0.15
N SER A 43 -13.19 -11.50 0.60
CA SER A 43 -12.87 -10.09 0.46
C SER A 43 -12.58 -9.71 -1.00
N GLU A 44 -11.94 -10.57 -1.81
CA GLU A 44 -11.79 -10.34 -3.25
C GLU A 44 -13.14 -10.35 -3.97
N ARG A 45 -14.03 -11.28 -3.62
CA ARG A 45 -15.38 -11.34 -4.22
C ARG A 45 -16.22 -10.09 -3.93
N LEU A 46 -15.99 -9.44 -2.79
CA LEU A 46 -16.66 -8.18 -2.46
C LEU A 46 -16.30 -7.04 -3.43
N PHE A 47 -15.07 -7.03 -3.96
CA PHE A 47 -14.59 -6.03 -4.92
C PHE A 47 -14.46 -6.60 -6.34
N LYS A 48 -15.21 -7.66 -6.65
CA LYS A 48 -15.18 -8.34 -7.95
C LYS A 48 -15.19 -7.36 -9.11
N THR A 49 -16.14 -6.43 -9.13
CA THR A 49 -16.29 -5.47 -10.23
C THR A 49 -15.06 -4.60 -10.40
N ASN A 50 -14.53 -4.01 -9.33
CA ASN A 50 -13.32 -3.19 -9.36
C ASN A 50 -12.14 -3.99 -9.91
N LEU A 51 -11.92 -5.20 -9.39
CA LEU A 51 -10.82 -6.06 -9.81
C LEU A 51 -10.95 -6.49 -11.28
N THR A 52 -12.14 -6.96 -11.69
CA THR A 52 -12.35 -7.44 -13.06
C THR A 52 -12.33 -6.32 -14.10
N ASN A 53 -12.71 -5.09 -13.72
CA ASN A 53 -12.62 -3.95 -14.64
C ASN A 53 -11.17 -3.51 -14.80
N ALA A 54 -10.43 -3.38 -13.70
CA ALA A 54 -9.00 -3.04 -13.73
C ALA A 54 -8.19 -4.07 -14.54
N ALA A 55 -8.48 -5.36 -14.41
CA ALA A 55 -7.77 -6.41 -15.17
C ALA A 55 -8.06 -6.42 -16.68
N LYS A 56 -9.08 -5.69 -17.16
CA LYS A 56 -9.33 -5.53 -18.61
C LYS A 56 -8.48 -4.41 -19.21
N GLU A 57 -7.95 -3.51 -18.38
CA GLU A 57 -7.12 -2.41 -18.82
C GLU A 57 -5.68 -2.87 -19.08
N PRO A 58 -4.92 -2.14 -19.91
CA PRO A 58 -3.49 -2.36 -20.05
C PRO A 58 -2.75 -2.28 -18.69
N PRO A 59 -1.58 -2.91 -18.54
CA PRO A 59 -0.76 -2.73 -17.35
C PRO A 59 -0.35 -1.27 -17.19
N ASP A 60 -0.47 -0.78 -15.96
CA ASP A 60 -0.12 0.59 -15.55
C ASP A 60 0.87 0.60 -14.37
N PHE A 61 1.31 -0.58 -13.91
CA PHE A 61 2.22 -0.71 -12.78
C PHE A 61 3.27 -1.83 -12.99
N ALA A 62 4.51 -1.55 -12.60
CA ALA A 62 5.60 -2.55 -12.46
C ALA A 62 5.72 -3.57 -13.61
N GLY A 63 5.52 -3.13 -14.85
CA GLY A 63 5.63 -3.95 -16.06
C GLY A 63 4.30 -4.53 -16.50
N HIS A 64 3.92 -5.66 -15.91
CA HIS A 64 2.74 -6.45 -16.27
C HIS A 64 1.61 -6.38 -15.24
N PHE A 65 1.74 -5.55 -14.21
CA PHE A 65 0.71 -5.41 -13.19
C PHE A 65 -0.24 -4.26 -13.53
N ASN A 66 -1.45 -4.35 -12.97
CA ASN A 66 -2.39 -3.25 -12.92
C ASN A 66 -2.67 -2.84 -11.46
N PHE A 67 -2.65 -1.55 -11.16
CA PHE A 67 -3.06 -1.01 -9.86
C PHE A 67 -4.56 -0.71 -9.88
N ALA A 68 -5.34 -1.59 -9.27
CA ALA A 68 -6.78 -1.37 -9.10
C ALA A 68 -7.02 -0.45 -7.90
N GLY A 69 -7.50 0.79 -8.14
CA GLY A 69 -7.82 1.76 -7.09
C GLY A 69 -9.33 2.01 -6.92
N TRP A 70 -9.77 2.25 -5.68
CA TRP A 70 -11.13 2.68 -5.37
C TRP A 70 -11.20 3.47 -4.05
N GLY A 71 -12.29 4.22 -3.85
CA GLY A 71 -12.57 4.87 -2.57
C GLY A 71 -13.17 3.89 -1.55
N CYS A 72 -12.86 4.07 -0.26
CA CYS A 72 -13.48 3.29 0.82
C CYS A 72 -14.63 4.04 1.52
N GLY A 73 -15.02 5.21 1.01
CA GLY A 73 -15.98 6.13 1.62
C GLY A 73 -15.29 7.40 2.13
N SER A 74 -15.42 7.70 3.42
CA SER A 74 -14.97 8.94 4.07
C SER A 74 -13.45 9.16 4.00
N ASN A 75 -12.98 9.80 2.92
CA ASN A 75 -11.61 10.28 2.75
C ASN A 75 -10.54 9.20 2.96
N CYS A 76 -10.65 8.12 2.20
CA CYS A 76 -9.73 6.99 2.22
C CYS A 76 -9.57 6.38 0.83
N ALA A 77 -8.38 5.86 0.56
CA ALA A 77 -8.11 5.11 -0.66
C ALA A 77 -7.86 3.63 -0.34
N ALA A 78 -8.49 2.79 -1.15
CA ALA A 78 -8.32 1.37 -1.15
C ALA A 78 -7.86 0.88 -2.52
N GLY A 79 -7.24 -0.28 -2.57
CA GLY A 79 -6.74 -0.82 -3.82
C GLY A 79 -6.18 -2.22 -3.72
N ALA A 80 -5.72 -2.73 -4.85
CA ALA A 80 -5.03 -4.00 -4.98
C ALA A 80 -4.08 -3.97 -6.18
N ILE A 81 -3.12 -4.89 -6.19
CA ILE A 81 -2.26 -5.13 -7.36
C ILE A 81 -2.74 -6.40 -8.05
N ILE A 82 -2.96 -6.32 -9.36
CA ILE A 82 -3.37 -7.46 -10.18
C ILE A 82 -2.21 -7.85 -11.07
N ASP A 83 -1.76 -9.09 -10.97
CA ASP A 83 -0.85 -9.68 -11.94
C ASP A 83 -1.65 -10.03 -13.20
N LEU A 84 -1.39 -9.36 -14.32
CA LEU A 84 -2.11 -9.60 -15.57
C LEU A 84 -1.64 -10.86 -16.30
N HIS A 85 -0.51 -11.45 -15.91
CA HIS A 85 -0.07 -12.73 -16.44
C HIS A 85 -0.83 -13.90 -15.79
N THR A 86 -1.11 -13.81 -14.48
CA THR A 86 -1.71 -14.93 -13.72
C THR A 86 -3.14 -14.69 -13.23
N GLY A 87 -3.58 -13.44 -13.19
CA GLY A 87 -4.85 -13.02 -12.61
C GLY A 87 -4.84 -12.99 -11.07
N ILE A 88 -3.68 -13.19 -10.42
CA ILE A 88 -3.56 -13.17 -8.96
C ILE A 88 -3.71 -11.73 -8.43
N VAL A 89 -4.40 -11.59 -7.29
CA VAL A 89 -4.65 -10.31 -6.63
C VAL A 89 -3.83 -10.21 -5.33
N TYR A 90 -3.03 -9.17 -5.23
CA TYR A 90 -2.18 -8.88 -4.08
C TYR A 90 -2.66 -7.65 -3.30
N PRO A 91 -2.34 -7.57 -1.99
CA PRO A 91 -2.65 -6.40 -1.18
C PRO A 91 -1.95 -5.12 -1.68
N PRO A 92 -2.53 -3.95 -1.41
CA PRO A 92 -1.92 -2.66 -1.73
C PRO A 92 -0.77 -2.31 -0.76
N PRO A 93 -0.05 -1.18 -0.99
CA PRO A 93 1.07 -0.79 -0.13
C PRO A 93 0.69 -0.68 1.36
N GLY A 94 1.59 -1.14 2.23
CA GLY A 94 1.38 -1.10 3.68
C GLY A 94 0.45 -2.18 4.23
N LYS A 95 0.04 -3.16 3.41
CA LYS A 95 -0.71 -4.34 3.82
C LYS A 95 0.12 -5.60 3.65
N SER A 96 -0.02 -6.50 4.61
CA SER A 96 0.71 -7.78 4.64
C SER A 96 -0.05 -8.92 3.97
N GLY A 97 -1.35 -8.75 3.79
CA GLY A 97 -2.26 -9.78 3.32
C GLY A 97 -2.83 -10.66 4.44
N ASN A 98 -2.40 -10.47 5.68
CA ASN A 98 -2.98 -11.13 6.85
C ASN A 98 -4.24 -10.41 7.37
N GLU A 99 -4.51 -9.20 6.87
CA GLU A 99 -5.70 -8.45 7.21
C GLU A 99 -6.95 -9.08 6.56
N SER A 100 -8.06 -9.05 7.29
CA SER A 100 -9.33 -9.62 6.84
C SER A 100 -10.30 -8.56 6.35
N GLY A 101 -11.26 -8.96 5.50
CA GLY A 101 -12.38 -8.10 5.11
C GLY A 101 -11.93 -6.82 4.41
N TRP A 102 -12.49 -5.69 4.82
CA TRP A 102 -12.21 -4.37 4.25
C TRP A 102 -10.80 -3.86 4.57
N ASP A 103 -10.26 -4.20 5.75
CA ASP A 103 -8.96 -3.69 6.22
C ASP A 103 -7.80 -4.14 5.33
N ARG A 104 -7.97 -5.24 4.59
CA ARG A 104 -7.01 -5.74 3.60
C ARG A 104 -6.74 -4.74 2.47
N TRP A 105 -7.71 -3.87 2.15
CA TRP A 105 -7.65 -3.06 0.94
C TRP A 105 -7.32 -1.60 1.21
N ILE A 106 -7.50 -1.09 2.43
CA ILE A 106 -7.35 0.34 2.74
C ILE A 106 -5.89 0.71 2.95
N PHE A 107 -5.23 1.34 1.97
CA PHE A 107 -3.81 1.68 2.07
C PHE A 107 -3.52 3.10 2.57
N THR A 108 -4.48 4.03 2.53
CA THR A 108 -4.31 5.35 3.14
C THR A 108 -5.63 6.01 3.53
N LEU A 109 -5.51 6.95 4.48
CA LEU A 109 -6.57 7.80 5.02
C LEU A 109 -6.15 9.26 4.89
N GLY A 110 -7.10 10.16 4.63
CA GLY A 110 -6.93 11.61 4.71
C GLY A 110 -7.69 12.39 3.64
N ILE A 111 -7.90 13.68 3.89
CA ILE A 111 -8.51 14.65 2.95
C ILE A 111 -7.39 15.33 2.15
N VAL A 112 -6.46 14.55 1.60
CA VAL A 112 -5.39 15.19 0.82
C VAL A 112 -6.03 15.71 -0.46
N GLU A 113 -6.10 17.04 -0.63
CA GLU A 113 -6.36 17.61 -1.95
C GLU A 113 -5.24 17.13 -2.88
N GLY A 114 -5.57 16.25 -3.82
CA GLY A 114 -4.63 15.63 -4.76
C GLY A 114 -4.66 14.10 -4.76
N ASN A 115 -3.67 13.48 -5.41
CA ASN A 115 -3.57 12.03 -5.54
C ASN A 115 -3.02 11.38 -4.27
N PHE A 116 -3.74 10.37 -3.74
CA PHE A 116 -3.31 9.56 -2.60
C PHE A 116 -2.10 8.68 -2.89
N VAL A 117 -1.87 8.37 -4.16
CA VAL A 117 -0.87 7.42 -4.61
C VAL A 117 -0.33 7.84 -5.97
N ASP A 118 0.99 7.78 -6.11
CA ASP A 118 1.70 7.92 -7.38
C ASP A 118 2.42 6.61 -7.70
N TYR A 119 2.23 6.11 -8.93
CA TYR A 119 2.85 4.90 -9.46
C TYR A 119 3.01 5.01 -10.99
N ARG A 120 3.81 4.13 -11.58
CA ARG A 120 4.07 4.10 -13.03
C ARG A 120 4.20 2.67 -13.54
N LYS A 121 3.89 2.49 -14.82
CA LYS A 121 4.04 1.21 -15.52
C LYS A 121 5.49 0.73 -15.53
N ASP A 122 6.42 1.64 -15.73
CA ASP A 122 7.85 1.33 -15.87
C ASP A 122 8.63 1.37 -14.55
N SER A 123 7.93 1.40 -13.40
CA SER A 123 8.57 1.46 -12.10
C SER A 123 7.92 0.51 -11.09
N ARG A 124 8.75 -0.07 -10.21
CA ARG A 124 8.32 -0.84 -9.04
C ARG A 124 8.05 0.04 -7.82
N LEU A 125 8.32 1.35 -7.92
CA LEU A 125 8.12 2.31 -6.84
C LEU A 125 6.65 2.75 -6.77
N VAL A 126 6.11 2.79 -5.56
CA VAL A 126 4.84 3.43 -5.23
C VAL A 126 5.05 4.46 -4.13
N ILE A 127 4.53 5.66 -4.34
CA ILE A 127 4.57 6.76 -3.35
C ILE A 127 3.15 6.98 -2.86
N VAL A 128 2.93 6.79 -1.56
CA VAL A 128 1.62 7.00 -0.92
C VAL A 128 1.68 8.26 -0.06
N ARG A 129 0.65 9.10 -0.17
CA ARG A 129 0.51 10.36 0.55
C ARG A 129 -0.65 10.27 1.55
N SER A 130 -0.39 10.71 2.78
CA SER A 130 -1.39 10.76 3.85
C SER A 130 -1.17 11.99 4.71
N GLN A 131 -2.27 12.61 5.17
CA GLN A 131 -2.17 13.66 6.19
C GLN A 131 -1.67 13.11 7.54
N ARG A 132 -1.90 11.83 7.84
CA ARG A 132 -1.58 11.24 9.16
C ARG A 132 -0.09 10.99 9.35
N TRP A 133 0.62 10.65 8.28
CA TRP A 133 2.01 10.19 8.35
C TRP A 133 2.89 10.68 7.19
N GLY A 134 2.41 11.65 6.40
CA GLY A 134 3.17 12.26 5.31
C GLY A 134 3.31 11.35 4.10
N ILE A 135 4.50 11.34 3.51
CA ILE A 135 4.83 10.55 2.32
C ILE A 135 5.51 9.25 2.75
N ARG A 136 5.07 8.12 2.19
CA ARG A 136 5.76 6.83 2.30
C ARG A 136 6.03 6.26 0.92
N ALA A 137 7.21 5.68 0.77
CA ALA A 137 7.62 5.00 -0.45
C ALA A 137 7.71 3.48 -0.22
N TYR A 138 7.22 2.73 -1.19
CA TYR A 138 7.21 1.27 -1.20
C TYR A 138 7.76 0.75 -2.51
N ILE A 139 8.48 -0.36 -2.47
CA ILE A 139 8.98 -1.07 -3.65
C ILE A 139 8.21 -2.37 -3.77
N TRP A 140 7.72 -2.65 -4.97
CA TRP A 140 7.17 -3.93 -5.35
C TRP A 140 8.29 -4.94 -5.63
N GLU A 141 8.29 -6.05 -4.89
CA GLU A 141 9.26 -7.12 -4.99
C GLU A 141 8.54 -8.46 -4.94
N ASN A 142 8.67 -9.24 -6.02
CA ASN A 142 7.99 -10.51 -6.23
C ASN A 142 6.46 -10.35 -6.21
N ASP A 143 5.86 -10.39 -5.02
CA ASP A 143 4.43 -10.47 -4.76
C ASP A 143 3.95 -9.53 -3.64
N HIS A 144 4.83 -8.65 -3.13
CA HIS A 144 4.50 -7.77 -2.01
C HIS A 144 5.24 -6.42 -2.05
N PHE A 145 4.78 -5.50 -1.22
CA PHE A 145 5.40 -4.21 -1.00
C PHE A 145 6.37 -4.21 0.18
N ARG A 146 7.60 -3.80 -0.07
CA ARG A 146 8.58 -3.46 0.96
C ARG A 146 8.65 -1.95 1.15
N ALA A 147 8.51 -1.47 2.38
CA ALA A 147 8.66 -0.04 2.67
C ALA A 147 10.13 0.39 2.64
N LEU A 148 10.44 1.54 2.03
CA LEU A 148 11.81 2.06 1.93
C LEU A 148 12.32 2.70 3.22
N ASN A 149 11.48 3.49 3.89
CA ASN A 149 11.85 4.28 5.06
C ASN A 149 10.77 4.20 6.16
N ALA A 150 10.21 3.01 6.41
CA ALA A 150 9.18 2.88 7.44
C ALA A 150 9.74 3.34 8.80
N PRO A 151 9.13 4.33 9.48
CA PRO A 151 9.44 4.55 10.88
C PRO A 151 9.14 3.25 11.65
N PRO A 152 9.87 2.95 12.74
CA PRO A 152 9.60 1.78 13.55
C PRO A 152 8.11 1.76 13.91
N PRO A 153 7.46 0.59 13.93
CA PRO A 153 6.04 0.50 14.27
C PRO A 153 5.83 1.26 15.58
N LYS A 154 4.91 2.23 15.58
CA LYS A 154 4.52 2.89 16.84
C LYS A 154 4.18 1.76 17.82
N PRO A 155 4.74 1.75 19.06
CA PRO A 155 4.34 0.78 20.05
C PRO A 155 2.82 0.75 20.07
N GLN A 156 2.23 -0.40 19.73
CA GLN A 156 0.79 -0.55 19.83
C GLN A 156 0.45 -0.25 21.28
N ASP A 157 -0.31 0.82 21.52
CA ASP A 157 -0.81 1.11 22.86
C ASP A 157 -1.46 -0.17 23.38
N GLY A 158 -1.10 -0.57 24.61
CA GLY A 158 -1.68 -1.74 25.26
C GLY A 158 -3.21 -1.70 25.29
N SER A 159 -3.82 -0.53 25.14
CA SER A 159 -5.26 -0.35 24.93
C SER A 159 -5.75 -0.95 23.59
N GLN A 160 -5.03 -0.74 22.48
CA GLN A 160 -5.37 -1.26 21.16
C GLN A 160 -5.16 -2.76 21.06
N ARG A 161 -4.09 -3.29 21.68
CA ARG A 161 -3.88 -4.74 21.78
C ARG A 161 -5.01 -5.44 22.55
N ARG A 162 -5.47 -4.85 23.66
CA ARG A 162 -6.62 -5.37 24.43
C ARG A 162 -7.93 -5.24 23.66
N ALA A 163 -8.13 -4.17 22.88
CA ALA A 163 -9.31 -4.01 22.04
C ALA A 163 -9.37 -5.06 20.92
N LEU A 164 -8.24 -5.29 20.23
CA LEU A 164 -8.09 -6.35 19.21
C LEU A 164 -8.29 -7.76 19.81
N GLN A 165 -7.74 -8.02 21.00
CA GLN A 165 -7.94 -9.30 21.69
C GLN A 165 -9.39 -9.52 22.15
N ARG A 166 -10.09 -8.48 22.60
CA ARG A 166 -11.52 -8.57 22.98
C ARG A 166 -12.42 -8.79 21.78
N GLN A 167 -12.13 -8.18 20.63
CA GLN A 167 -12.89 -8.40 19.40
C GLN A 167 -12.74 -9.83 18.87
N ASN A 168 -11.56 -10.43 19.01
CA ASN A 168 -11.32 -11.83 18.64
C ASN A 168 -11.90 -12.87 19.63
N HIS A 169 -12.33 -12.44 20.83
CA HIS A 169 -12.93 -13.30 21.86
C HIS A 169 -14.45 -13.08 22.02
N SER A 170 -15.10 -12.37 21.09
CA SER A 170 -16.57 -12.29 21.14
C SER A 170 -17.17 -13.68 20.88
N PRO A 171 -17.98 -14.25 21.79
CA PRO A 171 -18.60 -15.55 21.56
C PRO A 171 -19.48 -15.47 20.32
N ARG A 172 -19.31 -16.43 19.40
CA ARG A 172 -20.22 -16.59 18.26
C ARG A 172 -21.64 -16.70 18.81
N SER A 173 -22.52 -15.80 18.34
CA SER A 173 -23.95 -15.87 18.62
C SER A 173 -24.47 -17.28 18.31
N PRO A 174 -25.28 -17.91 19.20
CA PRO A 174 -25.89 -19.19 18.88
C PRO A 174 -26.78 -19.03 17.65
N ARG A 175 -26.58 -19.94 16.69
CA ARG A 175 -27.40 -20.05 15.48
C ARG A 175 -28.83 -20.37 15.93
N ALA A 176 -29.77 -19.47 15.67
CA ALA A 176 -31.19 -19.75 15.88
C ALA A 176 -31.63 -20.85 14.91
N SER A 177 -32.26 -21.88 15.46
CA SER A 177 -32.88 -23.01 14.76
C SER A 177 -34.23 -22.65 14.17
#